data_AF-A0A0L7LC09-F1
#
_entry.id   AF-A0A0L7LC09-F1
#
_cell.length_a   1.000
_cell.length_b   1.000
_cell.length_c   1.000
_cell.angle_alpha   90.00
_cell.angle_beta   90.00
_cell.angle_gamma   90.00
#
_symmetry.space_group_name_H-M   'P 1'
#
loop_
_entity.id
_entity.type
_entity.pdbx_description
1 polymer ?
#
loop_
_entity_poly.entity_id
_entity_poly.type
_entity_poly.pdbx_seq_one_letter_code
_entity_poly.pdbx_strand_id
1 'polypeptide(L)'
;MSGTLFICDGDCPKVDLNYIENYRCAILRKRFFVNQLLTWKLSILSIVFVIAIDVGMVFFAIVMLVSFHATHAARARRAAGDGGKRPLLFPFWMKDVDFGASPIYEIAFMFCNVSVCGYVNIQTQIVWVRHIATKVDIIIWCIEDLLVDVHPTTNREEKEHFALGIKQRMRHIIRQHQSMFSLMDDYAKVHKKFLMYEQKICSLVVCLTAYCTAEKLDEGELQLILILLLIATVVVHFIPCYLCTFIADKVDGLPQQFE
;
A
#
# COMPACT_ATOMS: atom_id res chain seq x y z
N MET A 1 -9.10 9.98 14.35
CA MET A 1 -7.73 9.58 13.95
C MET A 1 -6.92 9.29 15.21
N SER A 2 -7.17 8.13 15.83
CA SER A 2 -6.28 7.57 16.86
C SER A 2 -5.14 6.88 16.13
N GLY A 3 -3.91 7.21 16.51
CA GLY A 3 -2.72 6.52 16.02
C GLY A 3 -2.83 5.03 16.33
N THR A 4 -2.99 4.24 15.28
CA THR A 4 -2.66 2.81 15.31
C THR A 4 -1.14 2.72 15.37
N LEU A 5 -0.61 2.94 16.57
CA LEU A 5 0.75 2.60 16.95
C LEU A 5 0.82 1.08 16.82
N PHE A 6 1.36 0.63 15.69
CA PHE A 6 1.52 -0.78 15.35
C PHE A 6 2.32 -1.47 16.46
N ILE A 7 1.66 -2.38 17.15
CA ILE A 7 2.27 -3.31 18.10
C ILE A 7 3.09 -4.30 17.26
N CYS A 8 4.30 -3.89 16.86
CA CYS A 8 5.41 -4.81 16.93
C CYS A 8 5.61 -5.07 18.43
N ASP A 9 5.75 -6.35 18.81
CA ASP A 9 6.14 -6.77 20.16
C ASP A 9 7.14 -5.78 20.75
N GLY A 10 6.84 -5.23 21.94
CA GLY A 10 7.32 -3.93 22.46
C GLY A 10 8.84 -3.74 22.65
N ASP A 11 9.64 -4.67 22.14
CA ASP A 11 11.09 -4.72 22.18
C ASP A 11 11.76 -4.55 20.80
N CYS A 12 11.06 -4.77 19.68
CA CYS A 12 11.71 -4.78 18.36
C CYS A 12 12.34 -3.41 17.96
N PRO A 13 11.67 -2.25 18.14
CA PRO A 13 12.27 -0.95 17.81
C PRO A 13 13.42 -0.59 18.75
N LYS A 14 13.34 -1.02 20.03
CA LYS A 14 14.33 -0.68 21.07
C LYS A 14 15.64 -1.44 20.87
N VAL A 15 15.56 -2.69 20.42
CA VAL A 15 16.75 -3.51 20.11
C VAL A 15 17.51 -2.93 18.92
N ASP A 16 16.81 -2.46 17.89
CA ASP A 16 17.43 -1.82 16.72
C ASP A 16 18.01 -0.43 17.08
N LEU A 17 17.31 0.36 17.89
CA LEU A 17 17.82 1.67 18.34
C LEU A 17 19.06 1.53 19.22
N ASN A 18 19.05 0.58 20.17
CA ASN A 18 20.19 0.30 21.04
C ASN A 18 21.41 -0.19 20.25
N TYR A 19 21.20 -0.89 19.14
CA TYR A 19 22.29 -1.26 18.24
C TYR A 19 22.88 -0.05 17.52
N ILE A 20 22.03 0.81 16.94
CA ILE A 20 22.43 2.06 16.29
C ILE A 20 23.15 3.02 17.26
N GLU A 21 22.81 2.97 18.55
CA GLU A 21 23.38 3.83 19.58
C GLU A 21 24.69 3.29 20.17
N ASN A 22 24.88 1.95 20.22
CA ASN A 22 26.12 1.33 20.73
C ASN A 22 27.21 1.11 19.67
N TYR A 23 26.84 0.81 18.41
CA TYR A 23 27.80 0.49 17.36
C TYR A 23 28.00 1.70 16.45
N ARG A 24 29.22 2.26 16.47
CA ARG A 24 29.66 3.43 15.71
C ARG A 24 29.00 3.51 14.33
N CYS A 25 28.16 4.51 14.11
CA CYS A 25 28.31 5.45 12.98
C CYS A 25 27.14 6.43 12.96
N ALA A 26 27.44 7.72 13.11
CA ALA A 26 26.53 8.79 12.67
C ALA A 26 26.09 8.58 11.20
N ILE A 27 26.91 7.89 10.40
CA ILE A 27 26.66 7.52 9.00
C ILE A 27 25.53 6.49 8.87
N LEU A 28 25.52 5.42 9.67
CA LEU A 28 24.48 4.37 9.67
C LEU A 28 23.16 4.94 10.17
N ARG A 29 23.21 5.72 11.25
CA ARG A 29 22.06 6.46 11.77
C ARG A 29 21.48 7.38 10.70
N LYS A 30 22.31 8.13 9.97
CA LYS A 30 21.87 8.99 8.85
C LYS A 30 21.23 8.18 7.73
N ARG A 31 21.84 7.07 7.29
CA ARG A 31 21.29 6.19 6.24
C ARG A 31 19.93 5.61 6.66
N PHE A 32 19.83 5.11 7.89
CA PHE A 32 18.57 4.60 8.45
C PHE A 32 17.47 5.66 8.45
N PHE A 33 17.75 6.86 8.95
CA PHE A 33 16.76 7.96 8.96
C PHE A 33 16.35 8.41 7.55
N VAL A 34 17.27 8.41 6.59
CA VAL A 34 16.94 8.72 5.19
C VAL A 34 15.98 7.67 4.62
N ASN A 35 16.22 6.38 4.87
CA ASN A 35 15.35 5.30 4.39
C ASN A 35 13.96 5.32 5.08
N GLN A 36 13.92 5.62 6.38
CA GLN A 36 12.67 5.81 7.12
C GLN A 36 11.87 7.03 6.62
N LEU A 37 12.55 8.15 6.37
CA LEU A 37 11.92 9.35 5.82
C LEU A 37 11.35 9.10 4.43
N LEU A 38 12.08 8.37 3.58
CA LEU A 38 11.62 7.98 2.25
C LEU A 38 10.39 7.06 2.33
N THR A 39 10.40 6.11 3.26
CA THR A 39 9.25 5.24 3.56
C THR A 39 8.02 6.06 3.98
N TRP A 40 8.20 7.01 4.88
CA TRP A 40 7.14 7.89 5.35
C TRP A 40 6.58 8.76 4.22
N LYS A 41 7.44 9.34 3.38
CA LYS A 41 7.03 10.12 2.21
C LYS A 41 6.22 9.29 1.22
N LEU A 42 6.66 8.06 0.93
CA LEU A 42 5.92 7.15 0.03
C LEU A 42 4.58 6.72 0.63
N SER A 43 4.52 6.46 1.94
CA SER A 43 3.28 6.15 2.63
C SER A 43 2.29 7.33 2.54
N ILE A 44 2.74 8.55 2.81
CA ILE A 44 1.89 9.74 2.66
C ILE A 44 1.45 9.92 1.21
N LEU A 45 2.36 9.78 0.25
CA LEU A 45 2.02 9.90 -1.16
C LEU A 45 0.94 8.91 -1.58
N SER A 46 1.03 7.66 -1.12
CA SER A 46 0.01 6.64 -1.38
C SER A 46 -1.34 6.98 -0.78
N ILE A 47 -1.37 7.52 0.45
CA ILE A 47 -2.60 7.93 1.12
C ILE A 47 -3.24 9.10 0.38
N VAL A 48 -2.44 10.11 0.02
CA VAL A 48 -2.90 11.27 -0.75
C VAL A 48 -3.48 10.82 -2.09
N PHE A 49 -2.84 9.86 -2.76
CA PHE A 49 -3.32 9.32 -4.03
C PHE A 49 -4.67 8.59 -3.89
N VAL A 50 -4.83 7.72 -2.88
CA VAL A 50 -6.09 7.01 -2.61
C VAL A 50 -7.20 8.00 -2.26
N ILE A 51 -6.94 8.93 -1.34
CA ILE A 51 -7.91 9.97 -0.96
C ILE A 51 -8.28 10.85 -2.16
N ALA A 52 -7.34 11.16 -3.06
CA ALA A 52 -7.63 11.96 -4.25
C ALA A 52 -8.59 11.23 -5.21
N ILE A 53 -8.45 9.91 -5.37
CA ILE A 53 -9.40 9.10 -6.16
C ILE A 53 -10.78 9.13 -5.50
N ASP A 54 -10.85 8.90 -4.20
CA ASP A 54 -12.09 8.89 -3.43
C ASP A 54 -12.83 10.24 -3.54
N VAL A 55 -12.12 11.33 -3.25
CA VAL A 55 -12.63 12.70 -3.39
C VAL A 55 -13.05 12.99 -4.82
N GLY A 56 -12.29 12.53 -5.81
CA GLY A 56 -12.62 12.66 -7.23
C GLY A 56 -13.95 11.97 -7.59
N MET A 57 -14.17 10.75 -7.09
CA MET A 57 -15.42 10.01 -7.31
C MET A 57 -16.61 10.69 -6.63
N VAL A 58 -16.47 11.11 -5.36
CA VAL A 58 -17.51 11.85 -4.62
C VAL A 58 -17.84 13.17 -5.31
N PHE A 59 -16.81 13.92 -5.72
CA PHE A 59 -16.98 15.19 -6.42
C PHE A 59 -17.72 15.01 -7.74
N PHE A 60 -17.34 14.00 -8.53
CA PHE A 60 -18.03 13.67 -9.78
C PHE A 60 -19.51 13.32 -9.52
N ALA A 61 -19.78 12.52 -8.49
CA ALA A 61 -21.15 12.14 -8.10
C ALA A 61 -22.01 13.38 -7.76
N ILE A 62 -21.45 14.32 -6.99
CA ILE A 62 -22.11 15.57 -6.62
C ILE A 62 -22.36 16.43 -7.87
N VAL A 63 -21.36 16.58 -8.75
CA VAL A 63 -21.51 17.36 -9.99
C VAL A 63 -22.61 16.78 -10.88
N MET A 64 -22.67 15.46 -11.04
CA MET A 64 -23.73 14.78 -11.81
C MET A 64 -25.11 14.97 -11.18
N LEU A 65 -25.20 14.96 -9.85
CA LEU A 65 -26.46 15.21 -9.15
C LEU A 65 -26.91 16.67 -9.33
N VAL A 66 -25.98 17.62 -9.20
CA VAL A 66 -26.25 19.05 -9.39
C VAL A 66 -26.63 19.34 -10.85
N SER A 67 -25.94 18.76 -11.83
CA SER A 67 -26.27 18.91 -13.25
C SER A 67 -27.64 18.31 -13.57
N PHE A 68 -27.95 17.14 -13.00
CA PHE A 68 -29.27 16.51 -13.11
C PHE A 68 -30.34 17.42 -12.53
N HIS A 69 -30.17 17.97 -11.32
CA HIS A 69 -31.14 18.89 -10.74
C HIS A 69 -31.26 20.20 -11.53
N ALA A 70 -30.17 20.77 -12.04
CA ALA A 70 -30.21 21.99 -12.85
C ALA A 70 -30.95 21.76 -14.18
N THR A 71 -30.70 20.63 -14.85
CA THR A 71 -31.31 20.29 -16.15
C THR A 71 -32.74 19.75 -15.99
N HIS A 72 -33.02 18.91 -15.00
CA HIS A 72 -34.38 18.42 -14.73
C HIS A 72 -35.27 19.46 -14.05
N ALA A 73 -34.77 20.41 -13.26
CA ALA A 73 -35.59 21.56 -12.85
C ALA A 73 -35.99 22.43 -14.06
N ALA A 74 -35.13 22.53 -15.08
CA ALA A 74 -35.44 23.20 -16.35
C ALA A 74 -36.39 22.36 -17.25
N ARG A 75 -36.31 21.02 -17.20
CA ARG A 75 -37.13 20.09 -18.00
C ARG A 75 -38.49 19.76 -17.37
N ALA A 76 -38.58 19.67 -16.05
CA ALA A 76 -39.82 19.49 -15.27
C ALA A 76 -40.77 20.69 -15.40
N ARG A 77 -40.27 21.90 -15.70
CA ARG A 77 -41.11 23.03 -16.11
C ARG A 77 -41.68 22.90 -17.53
N ARG A 78 -41.16 22.01 -18.38
CA ARG A 78 -41.57 21.84 -19.78
C ARG A 78 -42.33 20.55 -20.10
N ALA A 79 -42.11 19.47 -19.36
CA ALA A 79 -42.79 18.19 -19.62
C ALA A 79 -43.05 17.43 -18.31
N ALA A 80 -44.30 17.46 -17.85
CA ALA A 80 -44.78 16.78 -16.65
C ALA A 80 -44.93 15.24 -16.81
N GLY A 81 -44.08 14.60 -17.63
CA GLY A 81 -44.33 13.21 -18.07
C GLY A 81 -43.13 12.26 -18.13
N ASP A 82 -41.90 12.74 -18.28
CA ASP A 82 -40.75 11.84 -18.36
C ASP A 82 -40.05 11.72 -17.00
N GLY A 83 -40.31 10.60 -16.33
CA GLY A 83 -39.69 10.18 -15.07
C GLY A 83 -38.20 9.90 -15.24
N GLY A 84 -37.40 10.96 -15.33
CA GLY A 84 -35.95 10.87 -15.35
C GLY A 84 -35.43 10.20 -14.07
N LYS A 85 -34.74 9.07 -14.22
CA LYS A 85 -34.10 8.37 -13.10
C LYS A 85 -32.89 9.17 -12.60
N ARG A 86 -32.78 9.36 -11.29
CA ARG A 86 -31.64 10.06 -10.67
C ARG A 86 -30.34 9.27 -10.91
N PRO A 87 -29.22 9.94 -11.26
CA PRO A 87 -27.97 9.26 -11.52
C PRO A 87 -27.33 8.75 -10.22
N LEU A 88 -27.29 7.43 -10.01
CA LEU A 88 -26.46 6.83 -8.97
C LEU A 88 -25.05 6.54 -9.48
N LEU A 89 -24.06 6.69 -8.60
CA LEU A 89 -22.66 6.35 -8.89
C LEU A 89 -22.48 4.85 -9.16
N PHE A 90 -23.25 4.02 -8.46
CA PHE A 90 -23.30 2.57 -8.66
C PHE A 90 -24.76 2.12 -8.84
N PRO A 91 -25.03 1.25 -9.83
CA PRO A 91 -26.37 0.71 -10.01
C PRO A 91 -26.70 -0.28 -8.88
N PHE A 92 -27.68 0.06 -8.04
CA PHE A 92 -28.24 -0.87 -7.06
C PHE A 92 -29.48 -1.54 -7.60
N TRP A 93 -29.59 -2.84 -7.34
CA TRP A 93 -30.80 -3.60 -7.61
C TRP A 93 -31.32 -4.19 -6.31
N MET A 94 -32.58 -3.89 -6.01
CA MET A 94 -33.32 -4.43 -4.89
C MET A 94 -34.71 -4.73 -5.40
N LYS A 95 -35.19 -5.94 -5.12
CA LYS A 95 -36.51 -6.39 -5.55
C LYS A 95 -37.56 -5.40 -5.02
N ASP A 96 -38.47 -4.98 -5.90
CA ASP A 96 -39.60 -4.10 -5.60
C ASP A 96 -39.24 -2.66 -5.16
N VAL A 97 -38.00 -2.21 -5.34
CA VAL A 97 -37.56 -0.84 -5.00
C VAL A 97 -36.97 -0.13 -6.21
N ASP A 98 -37.61 0.97 -6.63
CA ASP A 98 -37.02 1.89 -7.61
C ASP A 98 -36.16 2.93 -6.90
N PHE A 99 -34.83 2.74 -6.93
CA PHE A 99 -33.86 3.69 -6.37
C PHE A 99 -33.89 5.05 -7.07
N GLY A 100 -34.42 5.17 -8.29
CA GLY A 100 -34.53 6.45 -8.99
C GLY A 100 -35.66 7.34 -8.47
N ALA A 101 -36.69 6.75 -7.85
CA ALA A 101 -37.91 7.43 -7.41
C ALA A 101 -38.10 7.43 -5.87
N SER A 102 -37.50 6.47 -5.17
CA SER A 102 -37.64 6.28 -3.72
C SER A 102 -36.70 7.18 -2.90
N PRO A 103 -37.10 7.62 -1.69
CA PRO A 103 -36.20 8.30 -0.73
C PRO A 103 -35.00 7.44 -0.32
N ILE A 104 -35.05 6.12 -0.57
CA ILE A 104 -33.93 5.19 -0.36
C ILE A 104 -32.69 5.58 -1.19
N TYR A 105 -32.86 6.35 -2.27
CA TYR A 105 -31.78 6.92 -3.07
C TYR A 105 -30.68 7.58 -2.22
N GLU A 106 -31.06 8.43 -1.27
CA GLU A 106 -30.12 9.23 -0.49
C GLU A 106 -29.27 8.36 0.44
N ILE A 107 -29.88 7.31 0.99
CA ILE A 107 -29.19 6.33 1.84
C ILE A 107 -28.16 5.55 1.00
N ALA A 108 -28.55 5.07 -0.18
CA ALA A 108 -27.65 4.36 -1.08
C ALA A 108 -26.50 5.26 -1.55
N PHE A 109 -26.80 6.51 -1.89
CA PHE A 109 -25.80 7.50 -2.27
C PHE A 109 -24.82 7.77 -1.14
N MET A 110 -25.29 8.06 0.08
CA MET A 110 -24.42 8.30 1.23
C MET A 110 -23.59 7.07 1.59
N PHE A 111 -24.18 5.87 1.55
CA PHE A 111 -23.47 4.62 1.78
C PHE A 111 -22.32 4.42 0.80
N CYS A 112 -22.52 4.70 -0.49
CA CYS A 112 -21.46 4.59 -1.50
C CYS A 112 -20.32 5.58 -1.27
N ASN A 113 -20.64 6.82 -0.94
CA ASN A 113 -19.62 7.83 -0.68
C ASN A 113 -18.82 7.50 0.60
N VAL A 114 -19.46 6.90 1.61
CA VAL A 114 -18.80 6.46 2.84
C VAL A 114 -17.95 5.19 2.63
N SER A 115 -18.43 4.24 1.84
CA SER A 115 -17.70 2.98 1.59
C SER A 115 -16.40 3.20 0.81
N VAL A 116 -16.41 4.17 -0.10
CA VAL A 116 -15.23 4.63 -0.84
C VAL A 116 -14.11 5.07 0.12
N CYS A 117 -14.44 5.80 1.20
CA CYS A 117 -13.45 6.24 2.20
C CYS A 117 -12.84 5.13 3.08
N GLY A 118 -13.30 3.87 2.96
CA GLY A 118 -12.88 2.76 3.82
C GLY A 118 -11.54 2.10 3.44
N TYR A 119 -10.89 2.53 2.36
CA TYR A 119 -9.70 1.86 1.81
C TYR A 119 -8.40 2.16 2.60
N VAL A 120 -8.29 1.61 3.81
CA VAL A 120 -7.09 1.73 4.68
C VAL A 120 -6.05 0.62 4.43
N ASN A 121 -6.38 -0.39 3.62
CA ASN A 121 -5.62 -1.64 3.54
C ASN A 121 -4.28 -1.53 2.78
N ILE A 122 -4.13 -0.54 1.90
CA ILE A 122 -2.88 -0.36 1.12
C ILE A 122 -1.77 0.21 2.02
N GLN A 123 -2.13 1.06 2.98
CA GLN A 123 -1.16 1.70 3.88
C GLN A 123 -0.43 0.67 4.74
N THR A 124 -1.17 -0.30 5.28
CA THR A 124 -0.60 -1.36 6.12
C THR A 124 0.39 -2.21 5.33
N GLN A 125 0.07 -2.56 4.09
CA GLN A 125 0.97 -3.30 3.20
C GLN A 125 2.28 -2.55 2.93
N ILE A 126 2.21 -1.26 2.60
CA ILE A 126 3.40 -0.42 2.36
C ILE A 126 4.30 -0.37 3.59
N VAL A 127 3.72 -0.16 4.77
CA VAL A 127 4.47 -0.06 6.03
C VAL A 127 5.18 -1.38 6.34
N TRP A 128 4.48 -2.51 6.24
CA TRP A 128 5.06 -3.83 6.51
C TRP A 128 6.20 -4.19 5.55
N VAL A 129 5.98 -4.00 4.25
CA VAL A 129 7.01 -4.25 3.23
C VAL A 129 8.26 -3.41 3.50
N ARG A 130 8.08 -2.13 3.86
CA ARG A 130 9.20 -1.24 4.15
C ARG A 130 9.91 -1.57 5.45
N HIS A 131 9.21 -2.09 6.45
CA HIS A 131 9.85 -2.64 7.65
C HIS A 131 10.75 -3.82 7.31
N ILE A 132 10.29 -4.76 6.48
CA ILE A 132 11.10 -5.89 6.00
C ILE A 132 12.33 -5.38 5.22
N ALA A 133 12.13 -4.47 4.27
CA ALA A 133 13.23 -3.90 3.49
C ALA A 133 14.27 -3.16 4.36
N THR A 134 13.82 -2.47 5.41
CA THR A 134 14.74 -1.81 6.36
C THR A 134 15.57 -2.83 7.12
N LYS A 135 14.99 -3.98 7.51
CA LYS A 135 15.73 -5.07 8.15
C LYS A 135 16.78 -5.67 7.21
N VAL A 136 16.46 -5.82 5.91
CA VAL A 136 17.44 -6.23 4.89
C VAL A 136 18.60 -5.23 4.81
N ASP A 137 18.30 -3.93 4.72
CA ASP A 137 19.33 -2.89 4.63
C ASP A 137 20.26 -2.90 5.88
N ILE A 138 19.69 -3.12 7.08
CA ILE A 138 20.49 -3.27 8.31
C ILE A 138 21.44 -4.46 8.21
N ILE A 139 20.98 -5.61 7.70
CA ILE A 139 21.81 -6.81 7.54
C ILE A 139 22.98 -6.53 6.57
N ILE A 140 22.69 -5.88 5.43
CA ILE A 140 23.72 -5.48 4.45
C ILE A 140 24.76 -4.58 5.12
N TRP A 141 24.33 -3.57 5.87
CA TRP A 141 25.27 -2.66 6.54
C TRP A 141 26.10 -3.35 7.64
N CYS A 142 25.51 -4.26 8.42
CA CYS A 142 26.25 -5.05 9.41
C CYS A 142 27.33 -5.91 8.76
N ILE A 143 27.11 -6.35 7.52
CA ILE A 143 28.04 -7.16 6.75
C ILE A 143 29.15 -6.30 6.15
N GLU A 144 28.80 -5.15 5.56
CA GLU A 144 29.79 -4.16 5.11
C GLU A 144 30.74 -3.78 6.25
N ASP A 145 30.19 -3.52 7.45
CA ASP A 145 30.98 -3.22 8.66
C ASP A 145 31.88 -4.40 9.08
N LEU A 146 31.40 -5.64 8.97
CA LEU A 146 32.19 -6.81 9.28
C LEU A 146 33.41 -6.93 8.35
N LEU A 147 33.28 -6.58 7.06
CA LEU A 147 34.33 -6.70 6.05
C LEU A 147 35.42 -5.62 6.19
N VAL A 148 35.07 -4.41 6.63
CA VAL A 148 36.02 -3.29 6.79
C VAL A 148 37.08 -3.58 7.86
N ASP A 149 36.73 -4.33 8.91
CA ASP A 149 37.61 -4.64 10.04
C ASP A 149 38.43 -5.94 9.85
N VAL A 150 38.37 -6.60 8.68
CA VAL A 150 39.16 -7.81 8.41
C VAL A 150 40.54 -7.44 7.89
N HIS A 151 41.54 -7.54 8.76
CA HIS A 151 42.95 -7.37 8.40
C HIS A 151 43.82 -8.51 8.97
N PRO A 152 44.91 -8.91 8.27
CA PRO A 152 45.75 -10.02 8.71
C PRO A 152 46.44 -9.69 10.04
N THR A 153 46.09 -10.42 11.09
CA THR A 153 46.70 -10.27 12.42
C THR A 153 48.05 -10.98 12.48
N THR A 154 49.10 -10.26 12.90
CA THR A 154 50.47 -10.80 13.03
C THR A 154 50.71 -11.52 14.35
N ASN A 155 49.88 -11.25 15.38
CA ASN A 155 50.10 -11.68 16.76
C ASN A 155 49.03 -12.68 17.24
N ARG A 156 49.40 -13.64 18.10
CA ARG A 156 48.51 -14.76 18.50
C ARG A 156 47.37 -14.31 19.43
N GLU A 157 47.64 -13.41 20.37
CA GLU A 157 46.62 -12.86 21.28
C GLU A 157 45.63 -11.93 20.55
N GLU A 158 46.13 -11.14 19.60
CA GLU A 158 45.31 -10.29 18.76
C GLU A 158 44.35 -11.13 17.91
N LYS A 159 44.82 -12.26 17.36
CA LYS A 159 43.98 -13.21 16.61
C LYS A 159 42.81 -13.76 17.42
N GLU A 160 43.00 -14.07 18.70
CA GLU A 160 41.93 -14.56 19.57
C GLU A 160 40.89 -13.47 19.88
N HIS A 161 41.34 -12.24 20.15
CA HIS A 161 40.45 -11.10 20.39
C HIS A 161 39.63 -10.75 19.13
N PHE A 162 40.25 -10.74 17.95
CA PHE A 162 39.56 -10.55 16.67
C PHE A 162 38.55 -11.68 16.39
N ALA A 163 38.92 -12.94 16.63
CA ALA A 163 38.02 -14.07 16.44
C ALA A 163 36.77 -13.98 17.33
N LEU A 164 36.91 -13.52 18.58
CA LEU A 164 35.79 -13.28 19.48
C LEU A 164 34.89 -12.13 19.00
N GLY A 165 35.48 -11.03 18.54
CA GLY A 165 34.75 -9.89 17.97
C GLY A 165 33.93 -10.27 16.74
N ILE A 166 34.57 -10.97 15.78
CA ILE A 166 33.90 -11.48 14.57
C ILE A 166 32.77 -12.43 14.95
N LYS A 167 33.01 -13.37 15.87
CA LYS A 167 31.98 -14.32 16.33
C LYS A 167 30.78 -13.62 16.95
N GLN A 168 31.00 -12.54 17.71
CA GLN A 168 29.92 -11.75 18.30
C GLN A 168 29.12 -10.99 17.25
N ARG A 169 29.78 -10.34 16.29
CA ARG A 169 29.11 -9.63 15.17
C ARG A 169 28.35 -10.60 14.26
N MET A 170 28.93 -11.76 13.95
CA MET A 170 28.28 -12.80 13.16
C MET A 170 27.01 -13.33 13.84
N ARG A 171 27.06 -13.55 15.16
CA ARG A 171 25.87 -13.92 15.95
C ARG A 171 24.78 -12.85 15.85
N HIS A 172 25.15 -11.57 15.84
CA HIS A 172 24.20 -10.48 15.67
C HIS A 172 23.55 -10.48 14.28
N ILE A 173 24.34 -10.63 13.21
CA ILE A 173 23.86 -10.73 11.82
C ILE A 173 22.85 -11.89 11.70
N ILE A 174 23.19 -13.07 12.22
CA ILE A 174 22.30 -14.24 12.21
C ILE A 174 20.99 -13.94 12.93
N ARG A 175 21.03 -13.26 14.08
CA ARG A 175 19.83 -12.89 14.83
C ARG A 175 18.94 -11.91 14.07
N GLN A 176 19.52 -10.90 13.40
CA GLN A 176 18.77 -9.97 12.57
C GLN A 176 18.16 -10.65 11.34
N HIS A 177 18.91 -11.55 10.71
CA HIS A 177 18.42 -12.37 9.60
C HIS A 177 17.25 -13.26 10.03
N GLN A 178 17.36 -13.97 11.15
CA GLN A 178 16.24 -14.76 11.70
C GLN A 178 15.02 -13.90 12.03
N SER A 179 15.23 -12.71 12.61
CA SER A 179 14.15 -11.77 12.90
C SER A 179 13.45 -11.28 11.62
N MET A 180 14.20 -11.02 10.54
CA MET A 180 13.65 -10.65 9.24
C MET A 180 12.80 -11.78 8.64
N PHE A 181 13.29 -13.02 8.68
CA PHE A 181 12.52 -14.18 8.20
C PHE A 181 11.23 -14.41 8.98
N SER A 182 11.26 -14.24 10.31
CA SER A 182 10.06 -14.30 11.14
C SER A 182 9.04 -13.23 10.74
N LEU A 183 9.50 -11.99 10.55
CA LEU A 183 8.62 -10.88 10.13
C LEU A 183 8.01 -11.13 8.75
N MET A 184 8.79 -11.69 7.83
CA MET A 184 8.33 -12.04 6.48
C MET A 184 7.31 -13.19 6.50
N ASP A 185 7.50 -14.20 7.37
CA ASP A 185 6.54 -15.29 7.55
C ASP A 185 5.22 -14.77 8.14
N ASP A 186 5.27 -13.87 9.13
CA ASP A 186 4.08 -13.24 9.70
C ASP A 186 3.36 -12.34 8.68
N TYR A 187 4.10 -11.58 7.89
CA TYR A 187 3.56 -10.84 6.77
C TYR A 187 2.86 -11.76 5.76
N ALA A 188 3.50 -12.87 5.39
CA ALA A 188 2.95 -13.84 4.45
C ALA A 188 1.68 -14.51 5.01
N LYS A 189 1.62 -14.85 6.31
CA LYS A 189 0.41 -15.44 6.92
C LYS A 189 -0.80 -14.51 6.80
N VAL A 190 -0.61 -13.21 7.04
CA VAL A 190 -1.68 -12.22 7.02
C VAL A 190 -2.06 -11.84 5.58
N HIS A 191 -1.07 -11.50 4.75
CA HIS A 191 -1.31 -10.87 3.46
C HIS A 191 -1.40 -11.84 2.29
N LYS A 192 -0.83 -13.06 2.37
CA LYS A 192 -0.86 -14.01 1.23
C LYS A 192 -2.28 -14.33 0.79
N LYS A 193 -3.18 -14.63 1.75
CA LYS A 193 -4.59 -14.93 1.43
C LYS A 193 -5.30 -13.71 0.87
N PHE A 194 -5.05 -12.54 1.45
CA PHE A 194 -5.66 -11.28 1.02
C PHE A 194 -5.20 -10.89 -0.40
N LEU A 195 -3.90 -10.91 -0.68
CA LEU A 195 -3.32 -10.62 -2.00
C LEU A 195 -3.78 -11.62 -3.07
N MET A 196 -3.85 -12.92 -2.74
CA MET A 196 -4.38 -13.92 -3.68
C MET A 196 -5.86 -13.69 -4.00
N TYR A 197 -6.65 -13.26 -3.01
CA TYR A 197 -8.06 -12.93 -3.19
C TYR A 197 -8.21 -11.65 -4.03
N GLU A 198 -7.49 -10.60 -3.66
CA GLU A 198 -7.46 -9.31 -4.36
C GLU A 198 -7.05 -9.48 -5.81
N GLN A 199 -5.99 -10.25 -6.11
CA GLN A 199 -5.55 -10.50 -7.48
C GLN A 199 -6.58 -11.25 -8.33
N LYS A 200 -7.26 -12.25 -7.75
CA LYS A 200 -8.31 -13.01 -8.47
C LYS A 200 -9.51 -12.13 -8.80
N ILE A 201 -9.97 -11.32 -7.84
CA ILE A 201 -11.12 -10.45 -8.04
C ILE A 201 -10.76 -9.26 -8.93
N CYS A 202 -9.59 -8.65 -8.72
CA CYS A 202 -9.12 -7.51 -9.50
C CYS A 202 -9.05 -7.85 -10.99
N SER A 203 -8.53 -9.03 -11.36
CA SER A 203 -8.50 -9.48 -12.76
C SER A 203 -9.90 -9.51 -13.38
N LEU A 204 -10.89 -10.07 -12.67
CA LEU A 204 -12.27 -10.09 -13.14
C LEU A 204 -12.86 -8.68 -13.26
N VAL A 205 -12.64 -7.83 -12.24
CA VAL A 205 -13.14 -6.45 -12.20
C VAL A 205 -12.55 -5.61 -13.31
N VAL A 206 -11.23 -5.71 -13.56
CA VAL A 206 -10.55 -4.98 -14.64
C VAL A 206 -11.09 -5.40 -16.00
N CYS A 207 -11.23 -6.72 -16.26
CA CYS A 207 -11.78 -7.22 -17.52
C CYS A 207 -13.22 -6.77 -17.76
N LEU A 208 -14.09 -6.86 -16.75
CA LEU A 208 -15.47 -6.39 -16.84
C LEU A 208 -15.55 -4.88 -17.05
N THR A 209 -14.75 -4.10 -16.30
CA THR A 209 -14.72 -2.64 -16.42
C THR A 209 -14.23 -2.21 -17.79
N ALA A 210 -13.19 -2.87 -18.32
CA ALA A 210 -12.67 -2.62 -19.65
C ALA A 210 -13.70 -2.96 -20.74
N TYR A 211 -14.40 -4.09 -20.62
CA TYR A 211 -15.50 -4.48 -21.52
C TYR A 211 -16.62 -3.43 -21.51
N CYS A 212 -17.13 -3.06 -20.34
CA CYS A 212 -18.18 -2.03 -20.23
C CYS A 212 -17.73 -0.67 -20.76
N THR A 213 -16.46 -0.32 -20.58
CA THR A 213 -15.89 0.91 -21.12
C THR A 213 -15.86 0.87 -22.65
N ALA A 214 -15.48 -0.26 -23.25
CA ALA A 214 -15.45 -0.44 -24.69
C ALA A 214 -16.86 -0.39 -25.30
N GLU A 215 -17.82 -1.12 -24.71
CA GLU A 215 -19.22 -1.13 -25.16
C GLU A 215 -19.83 0.28 -25.13
N LYS A 216 -19.60 1.03 -24.06
CA LYS A 216 -20.09 2.42 -23.95
C LYS A 216 -19.41 3.38 -24.92
N LEU A 217 -18.13 3.15 -25.19
CA LEU A 217 -17.38 3.93 -26.18
C LEU A 217 -17.91 3.68 -27.60
N ASP A 218 -18.27 2.45 -27.94
CA ASP A 218 -18.86 2.07 -29.23
C ASP A 218 -20.25 2.70 -29.44
N GLU A 219 -21.03 2.87 -28.36
CA GLU A 219 -22.30 3.63 -28.36
C GLU A 219 -22.10 5.15 -28.48
N GLY A 220 -20.86 5.64 -28.42
CA GLY A 220 -20.53 7.07 -28.44
C GLY A 220 -20.70 7.77 -27.09
N GLU A 221 -20.93 7.03 -26.00
CA GLU A 221 -21.09 7.55 -24.65
C GLU A 221 -19.81 7.40 -23.82
N LEU A 222 -19.06 8.49 -23.63
CA LEU A 222 -17.87 8.46 -22.79
C LEU A 222 -18.24 8.56 -21.30
N GLN A 223 -18.26 7.42 -20.61
CA GLN A 223 -18.48 7.37 -19.17
C GLN A 223 -17.16 7.56 -18.40
N LEU A 224 -16.88 8.81 -18.00
CA LEU A 224 -15.65 9.19 -17.30
C LEU A 224 -15.39 8.39 -16.00
N ILE A 225 -16.45 8.00 -15.27
CA ILE A 225 -16.34 7.21 -14.04
C ILE A 225 -15.70 5.85 -14.32
N LEU A 226 -16.09 5.16 -15.38
CA LEU A 226 -15.56 3.83 -15.70
C LEU A 226 -14.07 3.89 -16.03
N ILE A 227 -13.65 4.91 -16.76
CA ILE A 227 -12.23 5.15 -17.08
C ILE A 227 -11.44 5.47 -15.79
N LEU A 228 -11.98 6.33 -14.92
CA LEU A 228 -11.35 6.67 -13.65
C LEU A 228 -11.21 5.44 -12.75
N LEU A 229 -12.26 4.63 -12.65
CA LEU A 229 -12.28 3.40 -11.86
C LEU A 229 -11.29 2.35 -12.42
N LEU A 230 -11.16 2.25 -13.74
CA LEU A 230 -10.20 1.38 -14.39
C LEU A 230 -8.76 1.78 -14.03
N ILE A 231 -8.43 3.06 -14.18
CA ILE A 231 -7.10 3.58 -13.81
C ILE A 231 -6.83 3.38 -12.32
N ALA A 232 -7.80 3.71 -11.47
CA ALA A 232 -7.70 3.52 -10.02
C ALA A 232 -7.40 2.06 -9.67
N THR A 233 -8.17 1.12 -10.25
CA THR A 233 -8.02 -0.32 -10.02
C THR A 233 -6.63 -0.83 -10.44
N VAL A 234 -6.15 -0.38 -11.61
CA VAL A 234 -4.81 -0.73 -12.10
C VAL A 234 -3.73 -0.23 -11.15
N VAL A 235 -3.81 1.03 -10.70
CA VAL A 235 -2.78 1.60 -9.81
C VAL A 235 -2.81 0.95 -8.44
N VAL A 236 -4.00 0.74 -7.86
CA VAL A 236 -4.17 0.06 -6.57
C VAL A 236 -3.58 -1.35 -6.61
N HIS A 237 -3.76 -2.07 -7.72
CA HIS A 237 -3.18 -3.40 -7.89
C HIS A 237 -1.67 -3.40 -8.18
N PHE A 238 -1.19 -2.39 -8.91
CA PHE A 238 0.22 -2.27 -9.25
C PHE A 238 1.11 -2.05 -8.03
N ILE A 239 0.65 -1.28 -7.04
CA ILE A 239 1.43 -0.93 -5.84
C ILE A 239 1.88 -2.17 -5.06
N PRO A 240 1.00 -3.10 -4.62
CA PRO A 240 1.41 -4.32 -3.94
C PRO A 240 2.34 -5.20 -4.75
N CYS A 241 2.09 -5.35 -6.06
CA CYS A 241 2.96 -6.13 -6.95
C CYS A 241 4.37 -5.54 -7.00
N TYR A 242 4.48 -4.22 -7.19
CA TYR A 242 5.76 -3.51 -7.18
C TYR A 242 6.51 -3.68 -5.85
N LEU A 243 5.78 -3.61 -4.73
CA LEU A 243 6.35 -3.80 -3.39
C LEU A 243 6.89 -5.23 -3.18
N CYS A 244 6.17 -6.24 -3.65
CA CYS A 244 6.64 -7.63 -3.60
C CYS A 244 7.90 -7.83 -4.44
N THR A 245 7.95 -7.29 -5.65
CA THR A 245 9.16 -7.31 -6.51
C THR A 245 10.32 -6.60 -5.82
N PHE A 246 10.08 -5.43 -5.22
CA PHE A 246 11.10 -4.69 -4.49
C PHE A 246 11.70 -5.48 -3.31
N ILE A 247 10.89 -6.27 -2.58
CA ILE A 247 11.41 -7.17 -1.54
C ILE A 247 12.24 -8.28 -2.17
N ALA A 248 11.73 -8.93 -3.23
CA ALA A 248 12.41 -10.04 -3.88
C ALA A 248 13.80 -9.61 -4.38
N ASP A 249 13.88 -8.50 -5.11
CA ASP A 249 15.15 -7.95 -5.60
C ASP A 249 16.14 -7.64 -4.46
N LYS A 250 15.62 -7.14 -3.33
CA LYS A 250 16.44 -6.83 -2.15
C LYS A 250 16.95 -8.08 -1.43
N VAL A 251 16.14 -9.12 -1.35
CA VAL A 251 16.51 -10.38 -0.68
C VAL A 251 17.44 -11.20 -1.58
N ASP A 252 17.16 -11.28 -2.87
CA ASP A 252 17.99 -11.99 -3.85
C ASP A 252 19.33 -11.27 -4.10
N GLY A 253 19.37 -9.94 -3.90
CA GLY A 253 20.60 -9.15 -3.95
C GLY A 253 21.55 -9.39 -2.76
N LEU A 254 21.11 -10.01 -1.66
CA LEU A 254 22.00 -10.37 -0.54
C LEU A 254 23.13 -11.30 -1.01
N PRO A 255 22.87 -12.52 -1.54
CA PRO A 255 23.93 -13.46 -1.92
C PRO A 255 24.92 -12.93 -2.95
N GLN A 256 24.51 -12.06 -3.89
CA GLN A 256 25.40 -11.48 -4.91
C GLN A 256 26.44 -10.49 -4.35
N GLN A 257 26.25 -9.95 -3.14
CA GLN A 257 27.27 -9.09 -2.52
C GLN A 257 28.40 -9.86 -1.83
N PHE A 258 28.37 -11.19 -1.85
CA PHE A 258 29.35 -12.07 -1.19
C PHE A 258 30.22 -12.89 -2.16
N GLU A 259 29.96 -12.83 -3.46
CA GLU A 259 30.85 -13.33 -4.51
C GLU A 259 31.82 -12.24 -4.98
#